data_AF-A0A6V7UHT4-F1
#
_entry.id   AF-A0A6V7UHT4-F1
#
_cell.length_a   1.000
_cell.length_b   1.000
_cell.length_c   1.000
_cell.angle_alpha   90.00
_cell.angle_beta   90.00
_cell.angle_gamma   90.00
#
_symmetry.space_group_name_H-M   'P 1'
#
loop_
_entity.id
_entity.type
_entity.pdbx_description
1 polymer ?
#
loop_
_entity_poly.entity_id
_entity_poly.type
_entity_poly.pdbx_seq_one_letter_code
_entity_poly.pdbx_strand_id
1 'polypeptide(L)'
;MLASHGIPGQDPQMMVVSAERLMYQHAIELCQSAALDELFGKPQLCPKRYQMAYMMLHTLLYTVQDEQDKAILQKYKNAVEKRLRILEKQGLVTSVINDKTILRD
;
A
#
# COMPACT_ATOMS: atom_id res chain seq x y z
N MET A 1 29.82 42.61 16.39
CA MET A 1 29.10 42.23 15.16
C MET A 1 29.80 41.01 14.57
N LEU A 2 29.01 39.97 14.26
CA LEU A 2 29.29 38.79 13.42
C LEU A 2 30.43 37.84 13.82
N ALA A 3 30.06 36.76 14.52
CA ALA A 3 30.78 35.49 14.48
C ALA A 3 29.77 34.34 14.35
N SER A 4 29.66 33.86 13.12
CA SER A 4 29.05 32.63 12.66
C SER A 4 29.35 31.41 13.55
N HIS A 5 28.29 30.81 14.09
CA HIS A 5 28.24 29.41 14.52
C HIS A 5 26.93 28.89 13.92
N GLY A 6 26.89 28.36 12.71
CA GLY A 6 27.46 27.05 12.41
C GLY A 6 26.60 26.01 13.14
N ILE A 7 25.43 25.67 12.61
CA ILE A 7 24.65 24.53 13.11
C ILE A 7 25.49 23.27 12.84
N PRO A 8 25.96 22.56 13.88
CA PRO A 8 26.69 21.33 13.69
C PRO A 8 25.70 20.18 13.45
N GLY A 9 25.93 19.42 12.39
CA GLY A 9 25.41 18.05 12.27
C GLY A 9 24.02 17.93 11.67
N GLN A 10 23.87 18.24 10.39
CA GLN A 10 22.86 17.57 9.58
C GLN A 10 23.54 16.34 8.98
N ASP A 11 23.37 15.19 9.62
CA ASP A 11 23.88 13.91 9.15
C ASP A 11 23.47 13.68 7.68
N PRO A 12 24.41 13.36 6.76
CA PRO A 12 24.12 13.08 5.35
C PRO A 12 23.27 11.82 5.11
N GLN A 13 22.82 11.17 6.18
CA GLN A 13 21.97 9.98 6.16
C GLN A 13 20.51 10.31 6.49
N MET A 14 20.06 11.55 6.23
CA MET A 14 18.64 11.83 6.11
C MET A 14 18.15 11.09 4.86
N MET A 15 17.88 9.79 5.03
CA MET A 15 17.34 8.88 4.05
C MET A 15 16.16 9.59 3.38
N VAL A 16 16.32 9.96 2.11
CA VAL A 16 15.25 10.58 1.34
C VAL A 16 14.20 9.49 1.13
N VAL A 17 13.27 9.37 2.08
CA VAL A 17 12.14 8.47 1.99
C VAL A 17 11.12 9.15 1.09
N SER A 18 10.94 8.64 -0.12
CA SER A 18 9.91 9.13 -1.02
C SER A 18 8.51 8.69 -0.54
N ALA A 19 7.48 9.46 -0.86
CA ALA A 19 6.10 9.15 -0.48
C ALA A 19 5.64 7.81 -1.08
N GLU A 20 6.10 7.49 -2.29
CA GLU A 20 5.82 6.23 -2.98
C GLU A 20 6.39 5.04 -2.21
N ARG A 21 7.64 5.17 -1.72
CA ARG A 21 8.28 4.11 -0.93
C ARG A 21 7.54 3.89 0.39
N LEU A 22 7.13 4.97 1.07
CA LEU A 22 6.36 4.86 2.31
C LEU A 22 4.99 4.22 2.06
N MET A 23 4.31 4.62 0.98
CA MET A 23 3.02 4.06 0.59
C MET A 23 3.12 2.57 0.23
N TYR A 24 4.16 2.17 -0.51
CA TYR A 24 4.41 0.76 -0.82
C TYR A 24 4.64 -0.03 0.45
N GLN A 25 5.53 0.43 1.32
CA GLN A 25 5.85 -0.23 2.59
C GLN A 25 4.59 -0.40 3.45
N HIS A 26 3.77 0.64 3.57
CA HIS A 26 2.54 0.57 4.33
C HIS A 26 1.51 -0.38 3.72
N ALA A 27 1.40 -0.45 2.38
CA ALA A 27 0.54 -1.43 1.71
C ALA A 27 0.96 -2.88 2.03
N ILE A 28 2.26 -3.15 2.10
CA ILE A 28 2.79 -4.46 2.50
C ILE A 28 2.48 -4.77 3.96
N GLU A 29 2.67 -3.81 4.87
CA GLU A 29 2.38 -3.97 6.31
C GLU A 29 0.89 -4.27 6.56
N LEU A 30 -0.01 -3.59 5.84
CA LEU A 30 -1.45 -3.86 5.88
C LEU A 30 -1.76 -5.30 5.44
N CYS A 31 -1.13 -5.78 4.36
CA CYS A 31 -1.31 -7.14 3.87
C CYS A 31 -0.80 -8.19 4.87
N GLN A 32 0.37 -7.94 5.47
CA GLN A 32 0.96 -8.84 6.47
C GLN A 32 0.10 -8.89 7.74
N SER A 33 -0.34 -7.73 8.23
CA SER A 33 -1.21 -7.65 9.42
C SER A 33 -2.55 -8.34 9.19
N ALA A 34 -3.14 -8.19 8.01
CA ALA A 34 -4.34 -8.91 7.62
C ALA A 34 -4.09 -10.42 7.54
N ALA A 35 -3.00 -10.87 6.92
CA ALA A 35 -2.69 -12.29 6.82
C ALA A 35 -2.47 -12.94 8.20
N LEU A 36 -1.85 -12.22 9.14
CA LEU A 36 -1.72 -12.68 10.53
C LEU A 36 -3.08 -12.79 11.21
N ASP A 37 -3.95 -11.78 11.08
CA ASP A 37 -5.30 -11.85 11.64
C ASP A 37 -6.12 -13.02 11.07
N GLU A 38 -5.95 -13.37 9.80
CA GLU A 38 -6.56 -14.56 9.21
C GLU A 38 -6.02 -15.86 9.83
N LEU A 39 -4.70 -15.95 10.03
CA LEU A 39 -4.06 -17.09 10.67
C LEU A 39 -4.57 -17.30 12.12
N PHE A 40 -4.90 -16.21 12.81
CA PHE A 40 -5.45 -16.23 14.17
C PHE A 40 -6.99 -16.20 14.21
N GLY A 41 -7.67 -16.50 13.10
CA GLY A 41 -9.12 -16.71 13.07
C GLY A 41 -9.97 -15.45 13.13
N LYS A 42 -9.45 -14.30 12.67
CA LYS A 42 -10.16 -13.01 12.61
C LYS A 42 -10.32 -12.48 11.16
N PRO A 43 -10.82 -13.29 10.21
CA PRO A 43 -10.89 -12.87 8.81
C PRO A 43 -11.85 -11.70 8.57
N GLN A 44 -12.79 -11.41 9.47
CA GLN A 44 -13.72 -10.27 9.40
C GLN A 44 -13.05 -8.89 9.52
N LEU A 45 -11.83 -8.82 10.10
CA LEU A 45 -11.09 -7.56 10.27
C LEU A 45 -10.19 -7.24 9.06
N CYS A 46 -9.95 -8.23 8.22
CA CYS A 46 -8.98 -8.21 7.13
C CYS A 46 -9.42 -7.41 5.88
N PRO A 47 -10.71 -7.39 5.49
CA PRO A 47 -11.18 -6.70 4.29
C PRO A 47 -10.70 -5.26 4.13
N LYS A 48 -10.88 -4.44 5.17
CA LYS A 48 -10.53 -3.02 5.13
C LYS A 48 -9.04 -2.81 4.87
N ARG A 49 -8.18 -3.66 5.47
CA ARG A 49 -6.73 -3.58 5.27
C ARG A 49 -6.33 -3.97 3.86
N TYR A 50 -6.93 -5.03 3.31
CA TYR A 50 -6.69 -5.42 1.92
C TYR A 50 -7.22 -4.39 0.93
N GLN A 51 -8.38 -3.77 1.18
CA GLN A 51 -8.91 -2.69 0.33
C GLN A 51 -7.99 -1.48 0.31
N MET A 52 -7.50 -1.05 1.49
CA MET A 52 -6.58 0.07 1.60
C MET A 52 -5.24 -0.24 0.89
N ALA A 53 -4.69 -1.45 1.11
CA ALA A 53 -3.49 -1.89 0.40
C ALA A 53 -3.70 -1.94 -1.13
N TYR A 54 -4.86 -2.40 -1.60
CA TYR A 54 -5.21 -2.39 -3.02
C TYR A 54 -5.20 -0.96 -3.59
N MET A 55 -5.84 -0.01 -2.91
CA MET A 55 -5.88 1.39 -3.36
C MET A 55 -4.48 1.99 -3.42
N MET A 56 -3.64 1.76 -2.40
CA MET A 56 -2.25 2.22 -2.38
C MET A 56 -1.43 1.64 -3.54
N LEU A 57 -1.50 0.33 -3.76
CA LEU A 57 -0.81 -0.33 -4.89
C LEU A 57 -1.34 0.16 -6.24
N HIS A 58 -2.63 0.43 -6.34
CA HIS A 58 -3.24 0.99 -7.54
C HIS A 58 -2.75 2.42 -7.81
N THR A 59 -2.73 3.29 -6.80
CA THR A 59 -2.18 4.65 -6.92
C THR A 59 -0.71 4.62 -7.35
N LEU A 60 0.10 3.74 -6.75
CA LEU A 60 1.52 3.61 -7.08
C LEU A 60 1.78 3.24 -8.54
N LEU A 61 0.88 2.47 -9.18
CA LEU A 61 1.00 2.14 -10.61
C LEU A 61 0.94 3.37 -11.52
N TYR A 62 0.29 4.45 -11.09
CA TYR A 62 0.23 5.71 -11.84
C TYR A 62 1.37 6.67 -11.49
N THR A 63 1.95 6.57 -10.29
CA THR A 63 3.04 7.46 -9.86
C THR A 63 4.41 6.98 -10.31
N VAL A 64 4.61 5.66 -10.38
CA VAL A 64 5.90 5.07 -10.76
C VAL A 64 6.08 5.09 -12.27
N GLN A 65 7.26 5.49 -12.75
CA GLN A 65 7.60 5.52 -14.17
C GLN A 65 8.34 4.26 -14.65
N ASP A 66 9.08 3.61 -13.77
CA ASP A 66 9.85 2.41 -14.09
C ASP A 66 8.94 1.21 -14.39
N GLU A 67 9.18 0.54 -15.51
CA GLU A 67 8.35 -0.57 -15.97
C GLU A 67 8.55 -1.86 -15.14
N GLN A 68 9.72 -2.07 -14.55
CA GLN A 68 9.95 -3.23 -13.68
C GLN A 68 9.18 -3.07 -12.38
N ASP A 69 9.24 -1.88 -11.78
CA ASP A 69 8.49 -1.55 -10.57
C ASP A 69 6.98 -1.64 -10.82
N LYS A 70 6.49 -1.15 -11.97
CA LYS A 70 5.08 -1.33 -12.37
C LYS A 70 4.69 -2.80 -12.45
N ALA A 71 5.51 -3.65 -13.08
CA ALA A 71 5.21 -5.08 -13.18
C ALA A 71 5.11 -5.74 -11.79
N ILE A 72 5.99 -5.36 -10.87
CA ILE A 72 5.97 -5.82 -9.48
C ILE A 72 4.71 -5.34 -8.77
N LEU A 73 4.40 -4.04 -8.83
CA LEU A 73 3.21 -3.45 -8.23
C LEU A 73 1.92 -4.09 -8.77
N GLN A 74 1.86 -4.37 -10.07
CA GLN A 74 0.71 -5.01 -10.70
C GLN A 74 0.54 -6.45 -10.20
N LYS A 75 1.63 -7.20 -10.01
CA LYS A 75 1.60 -8.54 -9.41
C LYS A 75 1.03 -8.50 -7.99
N TYR A 76 1.49 -7.58 -7.15
CA TYR A 76 0.98 -7.43 -5.79
C TYR A 76 -0.48 -6.98 -5.75
N LYS A 77 -0.86 -5.97 -6.55
CA LYS A 77 -2.25 -5.51 -6.69
C LYS A 77 -3.18 -6.68 -7.03
N ASN A 78 -2.81 -7.48 -8.04
CA ASN A 78 -3.60 -8.63 -8.49
C ASN A 78 -3.70 -9.72 -7.42
N ALA A 79 -2.65 -9.92 -6.62
CA ALA A 79 -2.68 -10.85 -5.50
C ALA A 79 -3.67 -10.41 -4.40
N VAL A 80 -3.64 -9.13 -4.04
CA VAL A 80 -4.57 -8.54 -3.06
C VAL A 80 -6.01 -8.60 -3.57
N GLU A 81 -6.23 -8.29 -4.84
CA GLU A 81 -7.55 -8.38 -5.49
C GLU A 81 -8.11 -9.81 -5.45
N LYS A 82 -7.29 -10.82 -5.77
CA LYS A 82 -7.69 -12.23 -5.67
C LYS A 82 -8.10 -12.58 -4.25
N ARG A 83 -7.38 -12.08 -3.24
CA ARG A 83 -7.73 -12.32 -1.83
C ARG A 83 -9.06 -11.67 -1.46
N LEU A 84 -9.27 -10.41 -1.86
CA LEU A 84 -10.53 -9.71 -1.63
C LEU A 84 -11.71 -10.46 -2.25
N ARG A 85 -11.58 -10.99 -3.48
CA ARG A 85 -12.62 -11.83 -4.11
C ARG A 85 -12.93 -13.11 -3.30
N ILE A 86 -11.93 -13.71 -2.65
CA ILE A 86 -12.16 -14.88 -1.78
C ILE A 86 -12.95 -14.47 -0.54
N LEU A 87 -12.58 -13.36 0.10
CA LEU A 87 -13.31 -12.83 1.26
C LEU A 87 -14.75 -12.43 0.90
N GLU A 88 -14.97 -11.90 -0.30
CA GLU A 88 -16.29 -11.61 -0.85
C GLU A 88 -17.16 -12.87 -0.97
N LYS A 89 -16.59 -13.95 -1.54
CA LYS A 89 -17.26 -15.26 -1.63
C LYS A 89 -17.56 -15.89 -0.26
N GLN A 90 -16.79 -15.53 0.76
CA GLN A 90 -17.03 -15.94 2.15
C GLN A 90 -18.07 -15.08 2.86
N GLY A 91 -18.62 -14.05 2.20
CA GLY A 91 -19.59 -13.13 2.78
C GLY A 91 -18.98 -12.11 3.75
N LEU A 92 -17.64 -11.95 3.74
CA LEU A 92 -16.92 -11.04 4.63
C LEU A 92 -16.72 -9.63 4.02
N VAL A 93 -17.01 -9.48 2.73
CA VAL A 93 -16.85 -8.24 1.96
C VAL A 93 -18.04 -8.03 1.05
N THR A 94 -18.56 -6.80 1.00
CA THR A 94 -19.47 -6.33 -0.06
C THR A 94 -18.63 -5.86 -1.24
N SER A 95 -19.02 -6.14 -2.49
CA SER A 95 -18.22 -5.78 -3.66
C SER A 95 -17.85 -4.29 -3.72
N VAL A 96 -16.58 -3.97 -3.38
CA VAL A 96 -16.03 -2.60 -3.46
C VAL A 96 -15.15 -2.43 -4.69
N ILE A 97 -14.61 -3.52 -5.24
CA ILE A 97 -13.71 -3.48 -6.40
C ILE A 97 -14.53 -3.56 -7.69
N ASN A 98 -15.26 -2.49 -7.99
CA ASN A 98 -15.73 -2.27 -9.35
C ASN A 98 -14.73 -1.31 -9.98
N ASP A 99 -13.69 -1.83 -10.67
CA ASP A 99 -12.70 -1.04 -11.43
C ASP A 99 -13.35 -0.02 -12.39
N LYS A 100 -14.66 -0.11 -12.66
CA LYS A 100 -15.44 0.84 -13.46
C LYS A 100 -15.97 2.07 -12.72
N THR A 101 -15.87 2.15 -11.40
CA THR A 101 -16.46 3.26 -10.62
C THR A 101 -15.42 4.25 -10.07
N ILE A 102 -14.13 3.90 -10.07
CA ILE A 102 -13.03 4.77 -9.59
C ILE A 102 -12.48 5.70 -10.71
N LEU A 103 -13.05 5.66 -11.92
CA LEU A 103 -12.68 6.51 -13.07
C LEU A 103 -13.89 7.28 -13.64
N ARG A 104 -14.79 7.74 -12.77
CA ARG A 104 -15.76 8.79 -13.10
C ARG A 104 -15.71 9.84 -12.01
N ASP A 105 -14.75 10.74 -12.12
CA ASP A 105 -14.93 12.19 -12.03
C ASP A 105 -13.67 12.85 -12.61
#